data_AF-A0A8T1VW97-F1
#
_entry.id   AF-A0A8T1VW97-F1
#
_cell.length_a   1.000
_cell.length_b   1.000
_cell.length_c   1.000
_cell.angle_alpha   90.00
_cell.angle_beta   90.00
_cell.angle_gamma   90.00
#
_symmetry.space_group_name_H-M   'P 1'
#
loop_
_entity.id
_entity.type
_entity.pdbx_description
1 polymer ?
#
loop_
_entity_poly.entity_id
_entity_poly.type
_entity_poly.pdbx_seq_one_letter_code
_entity_poly.pdbx_strand_id
1 'polypeptide(L)'
;MLLNLFMFWMMITEAGICLVLSLPFGQWLSHAVISFLTKNLGGKDSPANMVATVVLAVVSILFLSDVTTVYKHHSSDEVLGDGMRIRLLTAQRDMYITGFCLFLFLLLRLVYLALATNLRLEKSLGAMKKQAEGAAAGYKSLLAENETFKMQTDKLHQLLGDEEGEDKKKKVDALARLVQENADLEQKVQASAEKLKKAENQVAAVTKQAEGQSSAFMKLMDEKSESDKQLETAKAQEDESKRQRAQIAALTEERDALKTQIQDYDFMFAEAKKKAE
;
A
#
# COMPACT_ATOMS: atom_id res chain seq x y z
N MET A 1 -17.54 -33.04 -5.67
CA MET A 1 -16.25 -33.43 -5.05
C MET A 1 -15.27 -32.26 -4.97
N LEU A 2 -14.96 -31.57 -6.08
CA LEU A 2 -14.05 -30.41 -6.08
C LEU A 2 -14.52 -29.25 -5.18
N LEU A 3 -15.82 -28.94 -5.19
CA LEU A 3 -16.38 -27.87 -4.35
C LEU A 3 -16.23 -28.15 -2.84
N ASN A 4 -16.44 -29.40 -2.42
CA ASN A 4 -16.31 -29.80 -1.02
C ASN A 4 -14.85 -29.79 -0.56
N LEU A 5 -13.92 -30.16 -1.45
CA LEU A 5 -12.48 -30.06 -1.18
C LEU A 5 -12.06 -28.59 -1.02
N PHE A 6 -12.58 -27.71 -1.88
CA PHE A 6 -12.36 -26.26 -1.78
C PHE A 6 -12.90 -25.70 -0.45
N MET A 7 -14.14 -26.06 -0.08
CA MET A 7 -14.73 -25.66 1.20
C MET A 7 -13.94 -26.16 2.40
N PHE A 8 -13.42 -27.39 2.34
CA PHE A 8 -12.58 -27.93 3.40
C PHE A 8 -11.27 -27.15 3.57
N TRP A 9 -10.59 -26.80 2.48
CA TRP A 9 -9.39 -25.96 2.54
C TRP A 9 -9.68 -24.55 3.05
N MET A 10 -10.82 -23.96 2.64
CA MET A 10 -11.30 -22.68 3.16
C MET A 10 -11.51 -22.76 4.68
N MET A 11 -12.19 -23.81 5.17
CA MET A 11 -12.42 -24.04 6.59
C MET A 11 -11.12 -24.13 7.39
N ILE A 12 -10.15 -24.92 6.92
CA ILE A 12 -8.86 -25.06 7.62
C ILE A 12 -8.13 -23.72 7.67
N THR A 13 -8.18 -22.96 6.58
CA THR A 13 -7.55 -21.64 6.52
C THR A 13 -8.20 -20.68 7.51
N GLU A 14 -9.53 -20.60 7.54
CA GLU A 14 -10.27 -19.76 8.48
C GLU A 14 -10.05 -20.19 9.93
N ALA A 15 -10.05 -21.49 10.21
CA ALA A 15 -9.77 -22.04 11.53
C ALA A 15 -8.35 -21.69 11.99
N GLY A 16 -7.36 -21.78 11.10
CA GLY A 16 -5.99 -21.35 11.36
C GLY A 16 -5.91 -19.87 11.71
N ILE A 17 -6.60 -19.01 10.95
CA ILE A 17 -6.65 -17.56 11.21
C ILE A 17 -7.34 -17.29 12.56
N CYS A 18 -8.46 -17.94 12.87
CA CYS A 18 -9.14 -17.80 14.16
C CYS A 18 -8.27 -18.24 15.34
N LEU A 19 -7.48 -19.31 15.18
CA LEU A 19 -6.57 -19.81 16.21
C LEU A 19 -5.41 -18.83 16.43
N VAL A 20 -4.83 -18.30 15.35
CA VAL A 20 -3.79 -17.26 15.44
C VAL A 20 -4.33 -15.99 16.13
N LEU A 21 -5.56 -15.60 15.83
CA LEU A 21 -6.20 -14.39 16.37
C LEU A 21 -6.62 -14.55 17.84
N SER A 22 -6.94 -15.76 18.28
CA SER A 22 -7.34 -16.04 19.68
C SER A 22 -6.16 -16.15 20.64
N LEU A 23 -4.93 -16.30 20.13
CA LEU A 23 -3.75 -16.38 20.97
C LEU A 23 -3.36 -15.00 21.54
N PRO A 24 -3.10 -14.89 22.86
CA PRO A 24 -2.77 -13.61 23.51
C PRO A 24 -1.45 -12.99 23.03
N PHE A 25 -0.55 -13.79 22.42
CA PHE A 25 0.69 -13.31 21.77
C PHE A 25 0.43 -12.59 20.43
N GLY A 26 -0.81 -12.60 19.94
CA GLY A 26 -1.20 -12.05 18.65
C GLY A 26 -1.47 -10.55 18.65
N GLN A 27 -1.24 -9.77 19.71
CA GLN A 27 -1.55 -8.32 19.71
C GLN A 27 -0.80 -7.59 18.57
N TRP A 28 0.53 -7.75 18.46
CA TRP A 28 1.31 -7.17 17.37
C TRP A 28 0.92 -7.73 16.00
N LEU A 29 0.66 -9.04 15.90
CA LEU A 29 0.26 -9.70 14.67
C LEU A 29 -1.14 -9.23 14.20
N SER A 30 -2.06 -9.02 15.14
CA SER A 30 -3.40 -8.51 14.90
C SER A 30 -3.33 -7.08 14.39
N HIS A 31 -2.55 -6.22 15.06
CA HIS A 31 -2.29 -4.87 14.57
C HIS A 31 -1.66 -4.87 13.16
N ALA A 32 -0.72 -5.78 12.87
CA ALA A 32 -0.09 -5.90 11.56
C ALA A 32 -1.07 -6.39 10.47
N VAL A 33 -1.77 -7.51 10.70
CA VAL A 33 -2.78 -8.08 9.78
C VAL A 33 -3.89 -7.07 9.53
N ILE A 34 -4.30 -6.30 10.53
CA ILE A 34 -5.37 -5.31 10.38
C ILE A 34 -4.85 -4.03 9.77
N SER A 35 -3.61 -3.61 10.02
CA SER A 35 -3.02 -2.49 9.27
C SER A 35 -2.92 -2.83 7.79
N PHE A 36 -2.60 -4.10 7.46
CA PHE A 36 -2.59 -4.61 6.10
C PHE A 36 -4.02 -4.69 5.53
N LEU A 37 -4.98 -5.23 6.28
CA LEU A 37 -6.37 -5.28 5.87
C LEU A 37 -6.96 -3.88 5.70
N THR A 38 -6.71 -2.93 6.60
CA THR A 38 -7.21 -1.56 6.47
C THR A 38 -6.46 -0.76 5.40
N LYS A 39 -5.21 -1.08 5.08
CA LYS A 39 -4.47 -0.43 3.99
C LYS A 39 -4.87 -0.98 2.61
N ASN A 40 -5.20 -2.27 2.51
CA ASN A 40 -5.55 -2.94 1.26
C ASN A 40 -7.08 -3.08 1.05
N LEU A 41 -7.87 -3.04 2.14
CA LEU A 41 -9.33 -3.22 2.18
C LEU A 41 -10.07 -2.10 2.95
N GLY A 42 -9.39 -1.08 3.49
CA GLY A 42 -10.02 -0.08 4.37
C GLY A 42 -10.68 1.07 3.63
N GLY A 43 -11.92 0.84 3.24
CA GLY A 43 -12.88 1.88 2.86
C GLY A 43 -14.27 1.35 3.15
N LYS A 44 -15.17 2.22 3.63
CA LYS A 44 -16.59 1.84 3.82
C LYS A 44 -17.22 1.35 2.50
N ASP A 45 -16.68 1.84 1.37
CA ASP A 45 -17.01 1.46 -0.01
C ASP A 45 -15.88 0.68 -0.71
N SER A 46 -14.98 0.03 0.06
CA SER A 46 -13.91 -0.77 -0.53
C SER A 46 -14.48 -1.97 -1.29
N PRO A 47 -13.95 -2.30 -2.48
CA PRO A 47 -14.34 -3.50 -3.22
C PRO A 47 -14.27 -4.77 -2.38
N ALA A 48 -13.44 -4.80 -1.34
CA ALA A 48 -13.27 -5.97 -0.51
C ALA A 48 -14.41 -6.23 0.48
N ASN A 49 -15.09 -5.20 1.00
CA ASN A 49 -16.29 -5.41 1.84
C ASN A 49 -17.46 -5.91 0.98
N MET A 50 -17.54 -5.44 -0.27
CA MET A 50 -18.48 -5.96 -1.26
C MET A 50 -18.17 -7.43 -1.58
N VAL A 51 -16.92 -7.77 -1.91
CA VAL A 51 -16.49 -9.16 -2.17
C VAL A 51 -16.75 -10.05 -0.97
N ALA A 52 -16.40 -9.64 0.25
CA ALA A 52 -16.67 -10.41 1.47
C ALA A 52 -18.17 -10.65 1.70
N THR A 53 -19.02 -9.68 1.34
CA THR A 53 -20.48 -9.82 1.45
C THR A 53 -21.05 -10.74 0.37
N VAL A 54 -20.52 -10.68 -0.86
CA VAL A 54 -20.88 -11.60 -1.94
C VAL A 54 -20.46 -13.03 -1.59
N VAL A 55 -19.23 -13.22 -1.11
CA VAL A 55 -18.72 -14.53 -0.66
C VAL A 55 -19.59 -15.07 0.48
N LEU A 56 -19.92 -14.24 1.47
CA LEU A 56 -20.83 -14.64 2.55
C LEU A 56 -22.20 -15.09 2.01
N ALA A 57 -22.77 -14.35 1.06
CA ALA A 57 -24.04 -14.71 0.45
C ALA A 57 -23.96 -16.05 -0.29
N VAL A 58 -22.88 -16.29 -1.04
CA VAL A 58 -22.64 -17.56 -1.75
C VAL A 58 -22.49 -18.73 -0.77
N VAL A 59 -21.67 -18.59 0.27
CA VAL A 59 -21.49 -19.62 1.30
C VAL A 59 -22.80 -19.90 2.03
N SER A 60 -23.60 -18.87 2.30
CA SER A 60 -24.92 -19.02 2.92
C SER A 60 -25.89 -19.80 2.03
N ILE A 61 -25.90 -19.54 0.72
CA ILE A 61 -26.72 -20.29 -0.24
C ILE A 61 -26.28 -21.75 -0.30
N LEU A 62 -24.97 -22.01 -0.33
CA LEU A 62 -24.43 -23.37 -0.34
C LEU A 62 -24.79 -24.13 0.94
N PHE A 63 -24.69 -23.50 2.10
CA PHE A 63 -25.15 -24.08 3.36
C PHE A 63 -26.65 -24.42 3.34
N LEU A 64 -27.50 -23.51 2.84
CA LEU A 64 -28.94 -23.78 2.69
C LEU A 64 -29.21 -24.94 1.72
N SER A 65 -28.43 -25.06 0.65
CA SER A 65 -28.51 -26.16 -0.30
C SER A 65 -28.17 -27.50 0.37
N ASP A 66 -27.12 -27.53 1.18
CA ASP A 66 -26.71 -28.74 1.92
C ASP A 66 -27.74 -29.13 2.98
N VAL A 67 -28.28 -28.16 3.73
CA VAL A 67 -29.36 -28.37 4.70
C VAL A 67 -30.60 -28.95 4.03
N THR A 68 -31.01 -28.37 2.90
CA THR A 68 -32.16 -28.86 2.13
C THR A 68 -31.91 -30.28 1.61
N THR A 69 -30.69 -30.57 1.19
CA THR A 69 -30.27 -31.90 0.72
C THR A 69 -30.34 -32.92 1.85
N VAL A 70 -29.81 -32.60 3.04
CA VAL A 70 -29.91 -33.47 4.23
C VAL A 70 -31.36 -33.70 4.63
N TYR A 71 -32.19 -32.66 4.66
CA TYR A 71 -33.61 -32.76 5.00
C TYR A 71 -34.37 -33.68 4.03
N LYS A 72 -34.16 -33.51 2.72
CA LYS A 72 -34.78 -34.36 1.68
C LYS A 72 -34.41 -35.84 1.80
N HIS A 73 -33.15 -36.14 2.11
CA HIS A 73 -32.70 -37.53 2.32
C HIS A 73 -33.22 -38.10 3.65
N HIS A 74 -33.48 -37.26 4.65
CA HIS A 74 -34.06 -37.67 5.94
C HIS A 74 -35.58 -37.90 5.86
N SER A 75 -36.31 -37.19 4.99
CA SER A 75 -37.76 -37.34 4.83
C SER A 75 -38.19 -38.46 3.87
N SER A 76 -37.24 -39.10 3.15
CA SER A 76 -37.54 -40.26 2.32
C SER A 76 -37.54 -41.53 3.18
N ASP A 77 -38.72 -41.96 3.60
CA ASP A 77 -38.98 -43.11 4.49
C ASP A 77 -38.79 -44.49 3.82
N GLU A 78 -38.15 -44.53 2.64
CA GLU A 78 -37.81 -45.79 1.98
C GLU A 78 -36.66 -46.46 2.72
N VAL A 79 -36.89 -47.69 3.16
CA VAL A 79 -35.93 -48.60 3.81
C VAL A 79 -34.53 -48.37 3.26
N LEU A 80 -33.71 -47.65 4.02
CA LEU A 80 -32.44 -47.08 3.56
C LEU A 80 -31.49 -48.21 3.16
N GLY A 81 -31.48 -48.58 1.88
CA GLY A 81 -30.43 -49.43 1.31
C GLY A 81 -29.06 -48.80 1.57
N ASP A 82 -28.01 -49.61 1.66
CA ASP A 82 -26.67 -49.13 2.04
C ASP A 82 -26.18 -47.94 1.18
N GLY A 83 -26.57 -47.88 -0.10
CA GLY A 83 -26.29 -46.74 -0.97
C GLY A 83 -26.94 -45.42 -0.54
N MET A 84 -28.15 -45.44 0.03
CA MET A 84 -28.83 -44.24 0.54
C MET A 84 -28.22 -43.77 1.86
N ARG A 85 -27.81 -44.71 2.73
CA ARG A 85 -27.10 -44.41 3.99
C ARG A 85 -25.78 -43.69 3.72
N ILE A 86 -25.01 -44.16 2.73
CA ILE A 86 -23.75 -43.52 2.34
C ILE A 86 -23.98 -42.10 1.82
N ARG A 87 -25.04 -41.88 1.02
CA ARG A 87 -25.40 -40.54 0.53
C ARG A 87 -25.82 -39.60 1.65
N LEU A 88 -26.62 -40.08 2.62
CA LEU A 88 -27.02 -39.31 3.79
C LEU A 88 -25.81 -38.88 4.64
N LEU A 89 -24.90 -39.82 4.95
CA LEU A 89 -23.68 -39.53 5.70
C LEU A 89 -22.77 -38.53 4.96
N THR A 90 -22.71 -38.62 3.64
CA THR A 90 -21.96 -37.68 2.79
C THR A 90 -22.58 -36.28 2.86
N ALA A 91 -23.90 -36.16 2.72
CA ALA A 91 -24.61 -34.90 2.82
C ALA A 91 -24.49 -34.26 4.22
N GLN A 92 -24.55 -35.08 5.27
CA GLN A 92 -24.41 -34.61 6.65
C GLN A 92 -23.00 -34.05 6.91
N ARG A 93 -21.95 -34.72 6.43
CA ARG A 93 -20.58 -34.21 6.50
C ARG A 93 -20.45 -32.88 5.76
N ASP A 94 -20.96 -32.80 4.54
CA ASP A 94 -20.86 -31.60 3.71
C ASP A 94 -21.59 -30.41 4.37
N MET A 95 -22.78 -30.63 4.96
CA MET A 95 -23.52 -29.64 5.76
C MET A 95 -22.72 -29.14 6.97
N TYR A 96 -22.01 -30.02 7.68
CA TYR A 96 -21.17 -29.59 8.81
C TYR A 96 -19.99 -28.74 8.34
N ILE A 97 -19.32 -29.13 7.25
CA ILE A 97 -18.18 -28.36 6.71
C ILE A 97 -18.65 -26.96 6.29
N THR A 98 -19.74 -26.86 5.53
CA THR A 98 -20.25 -25.56 5.07
C THR A 98 -20.81 -24.72 6.23
N GLY A 99 -21.41 -25.35 7.23
CA GLY A 99 -21.87 -24.69 8.46
C GLY A 99 -20.71 -24.13 9.30
N PHE A 100 -19.63 -24.88 9.48
CA PHE A 100 -18.44 -24.43 10.21
C PHE A 100 -17.71 -23.30 9.46
N CYS A 101 -17.56 -23.39 8.13
CA CYS A 101 -17.06 -22.27 7.32
C CYS A 101 -17.90 -21.00 7.54
N LEU A 102 -19.22 -21.10 7.42
CA LEU A 102 -20.10 -19.95 7.61
C LEU A 102 -19.96 -19.33 9.01
N PHE A 103 -19.88 -20.17 10.03
CA PHE A 103 -19.69 -19.74 11.40
C PHE A 103 -18.33 -19.03 11.61
N LEU A 104 -17.23 -19.63 11.15
CA LEU A 104 -15.89 -19.05 11.28
C LEU A 104 -15.78 -17.74 10.48
N PHE A 105 -16.35 -17.69 9.29
CA PHE A 105 -16.39 -16.46 8.49
C PHE A 105 -17.17 -15.33 9.21
N LEU A 106 -18.31 -15.64 9.82
CA LEU A 106 -19.07 -14.66 10.61
C LEU A 106 -18.30 -14.21 11.85
N LEU A 107 -17.62 -15.13 12.55
CA LEU A 107 -16.75 -14.79 13.67
C LEU A 107 -15.61 -13.87 13.24
N LEU A 108 -14.93 -14.18 12.13
CA LEU A 108 -13.87 -13.34 11.58
C LEU A 108 -14.39 -11.94 11.22
N ARG A 109 -15.58 -11.86 10.62
CA ARG A 109 -16.22 -10.57 10.30
C ARG A 109 -16.54 -9.77 11.56
N LEU A 110 -17.06 -10.43 12.60
CA LEU A 110 -17.35 -9.80 13.89
C LEU A 110 -16.08 -9.26 14.54
N VAL A 111 -15.02 -10.08 14.60
CA VAL A 111 -13.74 -9.68 15.20
C VAL A 111 -13.10 -8.55 14.39
N TYR A 112 -13.08 -8.64 13.06
CA TYR A 112 -12.57 -7.57 12.20
C TYR A 112 -13.28 -6.23 12.47
N LEU A 113 -14.61 -6.23 12.55
CA LEU A 113 -15.38 -5.02 12.81
C LEU A 113 -15.08 -4.44 14.20
N ALA A 114 -15.07 -5.31 15.23
CA ALA A 114 -14.76 -4.90 16.60
C ALA A 114 -13.32 -4.35 16.72
N LEU A 115 -12.37 -4.89 15.99
CA LEU A 115 -10.98 -4.49 16.08
C LEU A 115 -10.70 -3.23 15.24
N ALA A 116 -11.37 -3.06 14.11
CA ALA A 116 -11.36 -1.83 13.32
C ALA A 116 -11.94 -0.64 14.10
N THR A 117 -13.03 -0.84 14.86
CA THR A 117 -13.57 0.21 15.73
C THR A 117 -12.61 0.57 16.86
N ASN A 118 -11.99 -0.42 17.51
CA ASN A 118 -10.97 -0.22 18.54
C ASN A 118 -9.77 0.58 18.00
N LEU A 119 -9.23 0.23 16.84
CA LEU A 119 -8.14 0.99 16.20
C LEU A 119 -8.54 2.44 15.88
N ARG A 120 -9.77 2.66 15.43
CA ARG A 120 -10.28 4.01 15.16
C ARG A 120 -10.41 4.82 16.45
N LEU A 121 -10.88 4.19 17.52
CA LEU A 121 -11.00 4.78 18.85
C LEU A 121 -9.62 5.13 19.43
N GLU A 122 -8.65 4.22 19.31
CA GLU A 122 -7.28 4.44 19.77
C GLU A 122 -6.62 5.62 19.05
N LYS A 123 -6.76 5.70 17.71
CA LYS A 123 -6.28 6.85 16.92
C LYS A 123 -6.97 8.15 17.32
N SER A 124 -8.28 8.11 17.54
CA SER A 124 -9.06 9.28 17.98
C SER A 124 -8.62 9.76 19.38
N LEU A 125 -8.38 8.82 20.29
CA LEU A 125 -7.90 9.10 21.64
C LEU A 125 -6.48 9.70 21.61
N GLY A 126 -5.58 9.17 20.76
CA GLY A 126 -4.26 9.75 20.55
C GLY A 126 -4.33 11.19 20.00
N ALA A 127 -5.22 11.44 19.04
CA ALA A 127 -5.45 12.79 18.51
C ALA A 127 -6.03 13.75 19.57
N MET A 128 -7.02 13.31 20.34
CA MET A 128 -7.60 14.08 21.45
C MET A 128 -6.58 14.38 22.54
N LYS A 129 -5.73 13.41 22.89
CA LYS A 129 -4.65 13.61 23.87
C LYS A 129 -3.68 14.68 23.38
N LYS A 130 -3.25 14.62 22.12
CA LYS A 130 -2.39 15.64 21.52
C LYS A 130 -3.06 17.02 21.47
N GLN A 131 -4.37 17.06 21.21
CA GLN A 131 -5.14 18.31 21.23
C GLN A 131 -5.24 18.88 22.65
N ALA A 132 -5.46 18.05 23.66
CA ALA A 132 -5.51 18.45 25.07
C ALA A 132 -4.14 18.94 25.56
N GLU A 133 -3.06 18.24 25.19
CA GLU A 133 -1.68 18.68 25.49
C GLU A 133 -1.34 20.01 24.81
N GLY A 134 -1.75 20.20 23.55
CA GLY A 134 -1.60 21.47 22.84
C GLY A 134 -2.38 22.62 23.47
N ALA A 135 -3.62 22.38 23.88
CA ALA A 135 -4.44 23.36 24.58
C ALA A 135 -3.86 23.72 25.97
N ALA A 136 -3.36 22.73 26.71
CA ALA A 136 -2.70 22.95 28.01
C ALA A 136 -1.39 23.74 27.86
N ALA A 137 -0.59 23.45 26.83
CA ALA A 137 0.61 24.22 26.52
C ALA A 137 0.28 25.67 26.14
N GLY A 138 -0.75 25.89 25.31
CA GLY A 138 -1.24 27.22 24.96
C GLY A 138 -1.73 28.00 26.19
N TYR A 139 -2.49 27.35 27.07
CA TYR A 139 -2.93 27.96 28.33
C TYR A 139 -1.74 28.36 29.22
N LYS A 140 -0.71 27.51 29.32
CA LYS A 140 0.51 27.83 30.07
C LYS A 140 1.27 29.03 29.48
N SER A 141 1.33 29.14 28.15
CA SER A 141 1.94 30.32 27.48
C SER A 141 1.17 31.60 27.79
N LEU A 142 -0.17 31.56 27.69
CA LEU A 142 -1.01 32.71 28.00
C LEU A 142 -0.90 33.13 29.47
N LEU A 143 -0.75 32.17 30.38
CA LEU A 143 -0.57 32.46 31.80
C LEU A 143 0.79 33.13 32.05
N ALA A 144 1.85 32.67 31.40
CA ALA A 144 3.17 33.30 31.46
C ALA A 144 3.17 34.73 30.86
N GLU A 145 2.52 34.93 29.71
CA GLU A 145 2.34 36.27 29.13
C GLU A 145 1.59 37.20 30.08
N ASN A 146 0.52 36.71 30.72
CA ASN A 146 -0.24 37.50 31.70
C ASN A 146 0.62 37.91 32.92
N GLU A 147 1.47 37.01 33.42
CA GLU A 147 2.43 37.32 34.48
C GLU A 147 3.45 38.38 34.04
N THR A 148 3.98 38.30 32.81
CA THR A 148 4.89 39.32 32.28
C THR A 148 4.20 40.69 32.13
N PHE A 149 2.95 40.73 31.68
CA PHE A 149 2.17 41.96 31.60
C PHE A 149 1.91 42.55 32.99
N LYS A 150 1.62 41.72 34.00
CA LYS A 150 1.50 42.20 35.39
C LYS A 150 2.81 42.80 35.90
N MET A 151 3.95 42.12 35.69
CA MET A 151 5.25 42.66 36.07
C MET A 151 5.59 43.97 35.35
N GLN A 152 5.24 44.10 34.08
CA GLN A 152 5.43 45.35 33.32
C GLN A 152 4.52 46.46 33.85
N THR A 153 3.27 46.13 34.19
CA THR A 153 2.31 47.08 34.77
C THR A 153 2.75 47.54 36.16
N ASP A 154 3.24 46.64 37.00
CA ASP A 154 3.76 46.95 38.33
C ASP A 154 5.02 47.81 38.26
N LYS A 155 5.95 47.50 37.34
CA LYS A 155 7.11 48.36 37.07
C LYS A 155 6.69 49.74 36.59
N LEU A 156 5.70 49.82 35.70
CA LEU A 156 5.18 51.09 35.21
C LEU A 156 4.52 51.88 36.34
N HIS A 157 3.79 51.21 37.24
CA HIS A 157 3.18 51.84 38.42
C HIS A 157 4.24 52.35 39.40
N GLN A 158 5.34 51.61 39.62
CA GLN A 158 6.49 52.08 40.42
C GLN A 158 7.23 53.24 39.77
N LEU A 159 7.35 53.26 38.44
CA LEU A 159 7.98 54.36 37.70
C LEU A 159 7.14 55.65 37.68
N LEU A 160 5.81 55.54 37.83
CA LEU A 160 4.89 56.68 37.86
C LEU A 160 4.44 57.11 39.28
N GLY A 161 4.62 56.25 40.28
CA GLY A 161 4.39 56.56 41.68
C GLY A 161 5.51 57.46 42.22
N ASP A 162 5.13 58.55 42.89
CA ASP A 162 5.99 59.52 43.60
C ASP A 162 6.69 60.68 42.87
N GLU A 163 6.38 60.98 41.60
CA GLU A 163 6.78 62.28 41.02
C GLU A 163 5.56 63.13 40.61
N GLU A 164 5.41 64.32 41.20
CA GLU A 164 4.52 65.42 40.76
C GLU A 164 5.35 66.56 40.14
N GLY A 165 4.91 67.10 38.99
CA GLY A 165 5.53 68.27 38.33
C GLY A 165 5.97 68.06 36.87
N GLU A 166 6.47 69.13 36.23
CA GLU A 166 6.88 69.19 34.81
C GLU A 166 7.85 68.06 34.36
N ASP A 167 8.62 67.49 35.29
CA ASP A 167 9.52 66.37 35.03
C ASP A 167 8.79 65.05 34.76
N LYS A 168 7.62 64.82 35.36
CA LYS A 168 6.72 63.71 35.01
C LYS A 168 6.23 63.84 33.57
N LYS A 169 5.93 65.07 33.14
CA LYS A 169 5.43 65.36 31.78
C LYS A 169 6.52 65.12 30.73
N LYS A 170 7.76 65.53 31.00
CA LYS A 170 8.91 65.24 30.13
C LYS A 170 9.25 63.75 30.06
N LYS A 171 9.20 63.03 31.19
CA LYS A 171 9.40 61.57 31.21
C LYS A 171 8.29 60.82 30.49
N VAL A 172 7.02 61.23 30.65
CA VAL A 172 5.88 60.65 29.92
C VAL A 172 5.97 60.92 28.41
N ASP A 173 6.36 62.13 27.99
CA ASP A 173 6.59 62.43 26.57
C ASP A 173 7.78 61.64 25.99
N ALA A 174 8.85 61.48 26.76
CA ALA A 174 9.99 60.63 26.37
C ALA A 174 9.59 59.14 26.30
N LEU A 175 8.78 58.66 27.24
CA LEU A 175 8.28 57.28 27.24
C LEU A 175 7.31 57.04 26.07
N ALA A 176 6.43 58.01 25.77
CA ALA A 176 5.53 57.95 24.62
C ALA A 176 6.31 57.90 23.29
N ARG A 177 7.38 58.69 23.17
CA ARG A 177 8.30 58.62 22.02
C ARG A 177 9.01 57.28 21.92
N LEU A 178 9.52 56.73 23.02
CA LEU A 178 10.18 55.42 23.04
C LEU A 178 9.20 54.27 22.74
N VAL A 179 7.96 54.36 23.20
CA VAL A 179 6.90 53.38 22.86
C VAL A 179 6.55 53.46 21.38
N GLN A 180 6.46 54.66 20.82
CA GLN A 180 6.22 54.85 19.39
C GLN A 180 7.39 54.33 18.54
N GLU A 181 8.62 54.61 18.94
CA GLU A 181 9.82 54.11 18.28
C GLU A 181 9.94 52.58 18.36
N ASN A 182 9.60 51.98 19.52
CA ASN A 182 9.53 50.53 19.65
C ASN A 182 8.44 49.91 18.79
N ALA A 183 7.25 50.54 18.69
CA ALA A 183 6.19 50.06 17.81
C ALA A 183 6.60 50.13 16.34
N ASP A 184 7.26 51.22 15.91
CA ASP A 184 7.79 51.36 14.55
C ASP A 184 8.91 50.34 14.27
N LEU A 185 9.78 50.08 15.25
CA LEU A 185 10.84 49.07 15.16
C LEU A 185 10.26 47.66 15.09
N GLU A 186 9.25 47.35 15.89
CA GLU A 186 8.56 46.06 15.90
C GLU A 186 7.85 45.81 14.56
N GLN A 187 7.20 46.83 14.00
CA GLN A 187 6.61 46.77 12.65
C GLN A 187 7.67 46.55 11.56
N LYS A 188 8.82 47.22 11.66
CA LYS A 188 9.95 47.01 10.74
C LYS A 188 10.53 45.61 10.86
N VAL A 189 10.67 45.09 12.08
CA VAL A 189 11.15 43.72 12.34
C VAL A 189 10.18 42.70 11.76
N GLN A 190 8.87 42.89 11.98
CA GLN A 190 7.83 42.01 11.44
C GLN A 190 7.81 42.03 9.91
N ALA A 191 7.87 43.20 9.28
CA ALA A 191 7.95 43.34 7.83
C ALA A 191 9.23 42.72 7.25
N SER A 192 10.36 42.84 7.97
CA SER A 192 11.62 42.20 7.59
C SER A 192 11.56 40.68 7.71
N ALA A 193 10.97 40.17 8.79
CA ALA A 193 10.77 38.74 9.02
C ALA A 193 9.85 38.11 7.96
N GLU A 194 8.80 38.81 7.54
CA GLU A 194 7.94 38.35 6.45
C GLU A 194 8.68 38.29 5.11
N LYS A 195 9.53 39.29 4.82
CA LYS A 195 10.39 39.27 3.63
C LYS A 195 11.39 38.13 3.68
N LEU A 196 12.01 37.89 4.84
CA LEU A 196 12.93 36.78 5.06
C LEU A 196 12.24 35.43 4.81
N LYS A 197 11.05 35.22 5.40
CA LYS A 197 10.27 33.99 5.21
C LYS A 197 9.87 33.78 3.74
N LYS A 198 9.52 34.85 3.02
CA LYS A 198 9.26 34.77 1.56
C LYS A 198 10.51 34.39 0.78
N ALA A 199 11.67 34.97 1.11
CA ALA A 199 12.94 34.65 0.48
C ALA A 199 13.38 33.20 0.77
N GLU A 200 13.27 32.74 2.01
CA GLU A 200 13.56 31.34 2.40
C GLU A 200 12.67 30.34 1.65
N ASN A 201 11.37 30.62 1.52
CA ASN A 201 10.47 29.77 0.75
C ASN A 201 10.83 29.72 -0.74
N GLN A 202 11.26 30.84 -1.32
CA GLN A 202 11.75 30.88 -2.70
C GLN A 202 13.05 30.10 -2.87
N VAL A 203 14.01 30.24 -1.95
CA VAL A 203 15.26 29.48 -1.96
C VAL A 203 14.99 27.98 -1.81
N ALA A 204 14.08 27.58 -0.91
CA ALA A 204 13.68 26.18 -0.75
C ALA A 204 13.01 25.61 -2.02
N ALA A 205 12.15 26.40 -2.68
CA ALA A 205 11.52 26.01 -3.94
C ALA A 205 12.55 25.84 -5.06
N VAL A 206 13.49 26.80 -5.20
CA VAL A 206 14.58 26.73 -6.18
C VAL A 206 15.51 25.55 -5.90
N THR A 207 15.84 25.29 -4.63
CA THR A 207 16.67 24.15 -4.22
C THR A 207 16.01 22.82 -4.59
N LYS A 208 14.72 22.66 -4.27
CA LYS A 208 13.95 21.47 -4.62
C LYS A 208 13.85 21.28 -6.15
N GLN A 209 13.70 22.37 -6.89
CA GLN A 209 13.68 22.33 -8.36
C GLN A 209 15.05 21.91 -8.92
N ALA A 210 16.15 22.45 -8.38
CA ALA A 210 17.50 22.10 -8.77
C ALA A 210 17.84 20.63 -8.47
N GLU A 211 17.44 20.13 -7.30
CA GLU A 211 17.57 18.71 -6.93
C GLU A 211 16.76 17.81 -7.88
N GLY A 212 15.52 18.19 -8.20
CA GLY A 212 14.69 17.47 -9.16
C GLY A 212 15.29 17.42 -10.56
N GLN A 213 15.85 18.55 -11.04
CA GLN A 213 16.55 18.62 -12.32
C GLN A 213 17.83 17.77 -12.32
N SER A 214 18.60 17.78 -11.23
CA SER A 214 19.80 16.97 -11.08
C SER A 214 19.48 15.46 -11.10
N SER A 215 18.42 15.04 -10.40
CA SER A 215 17.97 13.65 -10.44
C SER A 215 17.45 13.23 -11.82
N ALA A 216 16.72 14.10 -12.52
CA ALA A 216 16.30 13.84 -13.89
C ALA A 216 17.48 13.73 -14.85
N PHE A 217 18.51 14.57 -14.67
CA PHE A 217 19.74 14.50 -15.46
C PHE A 217 20.51 13.21 -15.23
N MET A 218 20.63 12.74 -13.98
CA MET A 218 21.27 11.44 -13.66
C MET A 218 20.52 10.28 -14.33
N LYS A 219 19.19 10.25 -14.26
CA LYS A 219 18.38 9.22 -14.93
C LYS A 219 18.57 9.22 -16.45
N LEU A 220 18.57 10.40 -17.06
CA LEU A 220 18.83 10.52 -18.50
C LEU A 220 20.24 10.06 -18.88
N MET A 221 21.22 10.28 -18.00
CA MET A 221 22.58 9.79 -18.20
C MET A 221 22.65 8.25 -18.11
N ASP A 222 21.92 7.65 -17.18
CA ASP A 222 21.81 6.19 -17.05
C ASP A 222 21.08 5.57 -18.26
N GLU A 223 19.93 6.13 -18.66
CA GLU A 223 19.18 5.70 -19.85
C GLU A 223 20.02 5.79 -21.12
N LYS A 224 20.83 6.85 -21.26
CA LYS A 224 21.77 6.98 -22.39
C LYS A 224 22.84 5.89 -22.35
N SER A 225 23.41 5.61 -21.18
CA SER A 225 24.40 4.54 -20.99
C SER A 225 23.82 3.15 -21.32
N GLU A 226 22.58 2.89 -20.91
CA GLU A 226 21.87 1.65 -21.27
C GLU A 226 21.57 1.56 -22.76
N SER A 227 21.11 2.65 -23.36
CA SER A 227 20.85 2.73 -24.81
C SER A 227 22.12 2.50 -25.63
N ASP A 228 23.25 3.10 -25.23
CA ASP A 228 24.55 2.89 -25.88
C ASP A 228 24.98 1.42 -25.77
N LYS A 229 24.78 0.76 -24.62
CA LYS A 229 25.04 -0.68 -24.47
C LYS A 229 24.14 -1.52 -25.38
N GLN A 230 22.84 -1.21 -25.43
CA GLN A 230 21.90 -1.91 -26.31
C GLN A 230 22.31 -1.77 -27.78
N LEU A 231 22.73 -0.57 -28.20
CA LEU A 231 23.22 -0.31 -29.55
C LEU A 231 24.46 -1.16 -29.87
N GLU A 232 25.41 -1.26 -28.96
CA GLU A 232 26.60 -2.11 -29.13
C GLU A 232 26.24 -3.60 -29.19
N THR A 233 25.31 -4.08 -28.36
CA THR A 233 24.82 -5.47 -28.45
C THR A 233 24.09 -5.76 -29.75
N ALA A 234 23.28 -4.81 -30.25
CA ALA A 234 22.56 -4.94 -31.50
C ALA A 234 23.53 -5.02 -32.69
N LYS A 235 24.59 -4.20 -32.70
CA LYS A 235 25.66 -4.29 -33.71
C LYS A 235 26.36 -5.64 -33.67
N ALA A 236 26.69 -6.14 -32.47
CA ALA A 236 27.33 -7.45 -32.32
C ALA A 236 26.45 -8.60 -32.84
N GLN A 237 25.14 -8.56 -32.55
CA GLN A 237 24.16 -9.53 -33.08
C GLN A 237 24.00 -9.43 -34.59
N GLU A 238 24.00 -8.22 -35.15
CA GLU A 238 23.94 -8.01 -36.60
C GLU A 238 25.15 -8.65 -37.29
N ASP A 239 26.35 -8.47 -36.74
CA ASP A 239 27.58 -9.07 -37.25
C ASP A 239 27.58 -10.60 -37.12
N GLU A 240 27.06 -11.14 -36.02
CA GLU A 240 26.88 -12.59 -35.86
C GLU A 240 25.88 -13.14 -36.87
N SER A 241 24.74 -12.48 -37.09
CA SER A 241 23.74 -12.88 -38.08
C SER A 241 24.31 -12.85 -39.50
N LYS A 242 25.14 -11.86 -39.84
CA LYS A 242 25.87 -11.83 -41.12
C LYS A 242 26.79 -13.04 -41.28
N ARG A 243 27.55 -13.40 -40.23
CA ARG A 243 28.42 -14.59 -40.25
C ARG A 243 27.63 -15.89 -40.41
N GLN A 244 26.53 -16.05 -39.66
CA GLN A 244 25.66 -17.22 -39.78
C GLN A 244 25.04 -17.32 -41.16
N ARG A 245 24.58 -16.21 -41.76
CA ARG A 245 24.09 -16.18 -43.14
C ARG A 245 25.15 -16.62 -44.15
N ALA A 246 26.40 -16.18 -43.99
CA ALA A 246 27.50 -16.62 -44.84
C ALA A 246 27.78 -18.13 -44.69
N GLN A 247 27.74 -18.67 -43.47
CA GLN A 247 27.89 -20.10 -43.22
C GLN A 247 26.75 -20.92 -43.82
N ILE A 248 25.50 -20.48 -43.68
CA ILE A 248 24.34 -21.14 -44.28
C ILE A 248 24.45 -21.14 -45.81
N ALA A 249 24.90 -20.04 -46.41
CA ALA A 249 25.13 -19.96 -47.85
C ALA A 249 26.17 -20.99 -48.31
N ALA A 250 27.31 -21.09 -47.62
CA ALA A 250 28.35 -22.08 -47.91
C ALA A 250 27.84 -23.52 -47.76
N LEU A 251 27.14 -23.83 -46.66
CA LEU A 251 26.54 -25.16 -46.45
C LEU A 251 25.46 -25.50 -47.49
N THR A 252 24.74 -24.50 -47.99
CA THR A 252 23.73 -24.70 -49.05
C THR A 252 24.40 -25.05 -50.37
N GLU A 253 25.52 -24.38 -50.70
CA GLU A 253 26.34 -24.69 -51.87
C GLU A 253 26.93 -26.11 -51.78
N GLU A 254 27.49 -26.48 -50.63
CA GLU A 254 27.99 -27.84 -50.39
C GLU A 254 26.87 -28.89 -50.52
N ARG A 255 25.69 -28.62 -49.95
CA ARG A 255 24.53 -29.50 -50.05
C ARG A 255 24.08 -29.67 -51.50
N ASP A 256 24.01 -28.60 -52.27
CA ASP A 256 23.61 -28.64 -53.69
C ASP A 256 24.65 -29.41 -54.53
N ALA A 257 25.94 -29.18 -54.30
CA ALA A 257 27.02 -29.94 -54.94
C ALA A 257 26.95 -31.45 -54.62
N LEU A 258 26.74 -31.81 -53.34
CA LEU A 258 26.60 -33.20 -52.91
C LEU A 258 25.37 -33.86 -53.54
N LYS A 259 24.26 -33.12 -53.67
CA LYS A 259 23.04 -33.60 -54.33
C LYS A 259 23.27 -33.88 -55.82
N THR A 260 23.97 -32.99 -56.52
CA THR A 260 24.37 -33.23 -57.92
C THR A 260 25.26 -34.47 -58.03
N GLN A 261 26.24 -34.61 -57.12
CA GLN A 261 27.12 -35.78 -57.11
C GLN A 261 26.35 -37.10 -56.90
N ILE A 262 25.35 -37.12 -56.00
CA ILE A 262 24.48 -38.29 -55.81
C ILE A 262 23.69 -38.61 -57.08
N GLN A 263 23.12 -37.59 -57.74
CA GLN A 263 22.39 -37.77 -59.00
C GLN A 263 23.27 -38.35 -60.10
N ASP A 264 24.51 -37.89 -60.21
CA ASP A 264 25.49 -38.43 -61.18
C ASP A 264 25.84 -39.88 -60.86
N TYR A 265 26.03 -40.23 -59.58
CA TYR A 265 26.23 -41.62 -59.16
C TYR A 265 25.03 -42.51 -59.50
N ASP A 266 23.80 -42.08 -59.19
CA ASP A 266 22.59 -42.83 -59.50
C ASP A 266 22.45 -43.06 -61.02
N PHE A 267 22.78 -42.07 -61.84
CA PHE A 267 22.80 -42.21 -63.29
C PHE A 267 23.84 -43.23 -63.76
N MET A 268 25.08 -43.16 -63.24
CA MET A 268 26.12 -44.13 -63.56
C MET A 268 25.74 -45.56 -63.15
N PHE A 269 25.11 -45.73 -61.98
CA PHE A 269 24.61 -47.04 -61.53
C PHE A 269 23.49 -47.57 -62.44
N ALA A 270 22.57 -46.71 -62.87
CA ALA A 270 21.52 -47.11 -63.82
C ALA A 270 22.09 -47.51 -65.19
N GLU A 271 23.10 -46.79 -65.69
CA GLU A 271 23.79 -47.13 -66.95
C GLU A 271 24.58 -48.44 -66.82
N ALA A 272 25.29 -48.64 -65.70
CA ALA A 272 26.02 -49.88 -65.42
C ALA A 272 25.07 -51.09 -65.34
N LYS A 273 23.90 -50.93 -64.70
CA LYS A 273 22.87 -51.98 -64.65
C LYS A 273 22.36 -52.32 -66.06
N LYS A 274 22.11 -51.32 -66.90
CA LYS A 274 21.66 -51.51 -68.28
C LYS A 274 22.70 -52.21 -69.18
N LYS A 275 23.99 -52.07 -68.90
CA LYS A 275 25.08 -52.78 -69.62
C LYS A 275 25.28 -54.23 -69.17
N ALA A 276 24.71 -54.62 -68.02
CA ALA A 276 24.86 -55.96 -67.46
C ALA A 276 23.70 -56.93 -67.80
N GLU A 277 22.61 -56.41 -68.39
CA GLU A 277 21.52 -57.17 -69.03
C GLU A 277 21.75 -57.32 -70.53
#